data_AF-A0A8H8UBA8-F1
#
_entry.id   AF-A0A8H8UBA8-F1
#
_cell.length_a   1.000
_cell.length_b   1.000
_cell.length_c   1.000
_cell.angle_alpha   90.00
_cell.angle_beta   90.00
_cell.angle_gamma   90.00
#
_symmetry.space_group_name_H-M   'P 1'
#
loop_
_entity.id
_entity.type
_entity.pdbx_description
1 polymer ?
#
loop_
_entity_poly.entity_id
_entity_poly.type
_entity_poly.pdbx_seq_one_letter_code
_entity_poly.pdbx_strand_id
1 'polypeptide(L)'
;MVFIKAATAAALLSTLASAAPTATTPQYPQQTSSESFTLIANVTSGDLSPSVQNWSVTSYHTGAGTAYAVLQADTPRIFYANGTAQDLAFNGGTVLSDEGTPATIPAAIVLGGGDSVTDSISINDGKGTAGVGITRGPDPIAIFYAAGGAGFYACEETFAPGAAKSVMLFQKHDVTPAGCADVVLLPQCSAGSGAVHANPALSGCYADVAGIDWSMYYSS
;
A
#
# COMPACT_ATOMS: atom_id res chain seq x y z
N MET A 1 -3.16 68.52 63.02
CA MET A 1 -3.11 68.31 61.55
C MET A 1 -1.63 68.23 61.21
N VAL A 2 -1.05 67.16 60.69
CA VAL A 2 -1.45 66.30 59.56
C VAL A 2 -0.94 64.87 59.80
N PHE A 3 -1.76 63.86 59.47
CA PHE A 3 -1.40 62.44 59.50
C PHE A 3 -0.72 62.05 58.18
N ILE A 4 0.43 61.39 58.22
CA ILE A 4 1.03 60.75 57.05
C ILE A 4 0.72 59.26 57.11
N LYS A 5 -0.20 58.79 56.26
CA LYS A 5 -0.48 57.37 56.05
C LYS A 5 0.57 56.80 55.09
N ALA A 6 1.22 55.70 55.47
CA ALA A 6 2.05 54.91 54.58
C ALA A 6 1.13 54.13 53.62
N ALA A 7 1.37 54.27 52.31
CA ALA A 7 0.68 53.49 51.28
C ALA A 7 1.58 52.32 50.84
N THR A 8 1.16 51.11 51.14
CA THR A 8 1.74 49.86 50.66
C THR A 8 1.38 49.67 49.18
N ALA A 9 2.35 49.75 48.28
CA ALA A 9 2.18 49.42 46.86
C ALA A 9 2.33 47.90 46.66
N ALA A 10 1.22 47.21 46.40
CA ALA A 10 1.23 45.82 45.97
C ALA A 10 1.40 45.77 44.44
N ALA A 11 2.58 45.34 43.96
CA ALA A 11 2.83 45.10 42.56
C ALA A 11 2.19 43.77 42.13
N LEU A 12 1.14 43.83 41.31
CA LEU A 12 0.52 42.67 40.67
C LEU A 12 1.40 42.25 39.47
N LEU A 13 2.18 41.17 39.62
CA LEU A 13 2.84 40.51 38.49
C LEU A 13 1.81 39.69 37.72
N SER A 14 1.41 40.17 36.54
CA SER A 14 0.67 39.40 35.55
C SER A 14 1.61 38.41 34.89
N THR A 15 1.52 37.14 35.27
CA THR A 15 2.18 36.04 34.57
C THR A 15 1.46 35.79 33.25
N LEU A 16 2.11 36.13 32.13
CA LEU A 16 1.69 35.64 30.83
C LEU A 16 1.95 34.13 30.79
N ALA A 17 0.89 33.32 30.90
CA ALA A 17 0.96 31.90 30.63
C ALA A 17 1.23 31.72 29.12
N SER A 18 2.48 31.42 28.78
CA SER A 18 2.84 30.98 27.42
C SER A 18 2.26 29.58 27.24
N ALA A 19 1.13 29.48 26.55
CA ALA A 19 0.61 28.20 26.08
C ALA A 19 1.56 27.71 24.98
N ALA A 20 2.47 26.81 25.33
CA ALA A 20 3.25 26.09 24.33
C ALA A 20 2.27 25.32 23.43
N PRO A 21 2.39 25.40 22.09
CA PRO A 21 1.56 24.60 21.21
C PRO A 21 1.79 23.13 21.55
N THR A 22 0.72 22.42 21.90
CA THR A 22 0.73 20.98 22.03
C THR A 22 1.13 20.43 20.66
N ALA A 23 2.29 19.78 20.57
CA ALA A 23 2.64 19.04 19.38
C ALA A 23 1.57 17.96 19.18
N THR A 24 0.66 18.16 18.24
CA THR A 24 -0.33 17.16 17.86
C THR A 24 0.41 16.06 17.12
N THR A 25 0.65 14.93 17.78
CA THR A 25 1.17 13.73 17.13
C THR A 25 0.25 13.38 15.95
N PRO A 26 0.76 13.31 14.70
CA PRO A 26 -0.05 12.95 13.55
C PRO A 26 -0.78 11.63 13.82
N GLN A 27 -2.10 11.62 13.62
CA GLN A 27 -2.94 10.45 13.83
C GLN A 27 -3.00 9.65 12.54
N TYR A 28 -2.34 8.50 12.50
CA TYR A 28 -2.36 7.60 11.36
C TYR A 28 -3.40 6.49 11.54
N PRO A 29 -3.89 5.87 10.44
CA PRO A 29 -4.83 4.77 10.55
C PRO A 29 -4.22 3.63 11.33
N GLN A 30 -4.99 3.05 12.25
CA GLN A 30 -4.52 1.93 13.05
C GLN A 30 -4.23 0.73 12.15
N GLN A 31 -2.99 0.28 12.16
CA GLN A 31 -2.59 -0.97 11.54
C GLN A 31 -2.79 -2.13 12.52
N THR A 32 -3.14 -3.29 12.00
CA THR A 32 -2.95 -4.58 12.68
C THR A 32 -1.84 -5.33 11.96
N SER A 33 -1.78 -6.65 12.09
CA SER A 33 -0.82 -7.44 11.33
C SER A 33 -1.37 -8.82 11.03
N SER A 34 -1.01 -9.35 9.86
CA SER A 34 -1.38 -10.69 9.40
C SER A 34 -0.28 -11.27 8.53
N GLU A 35 -0.20 -12.60 8.46
CA GLU A 35 0.63 -13.30 7.48
C GLU A 35 0.00 -13.26 6.08
N SER A 36 -1.30 -12.96 6.00
CA SER A 36 -2.05 -12.91 4.74
C SER A 36 -2.84 -11.61 4.61
N PHE A 37 -2.86 -11.06 3.41
CA PHE A 37 -3.54 -9.81 3.08
C PHE A 37 -4.08 -9.85 1.65
N THR A 38 -5.02 -8.98 1.36
CA THR A 38 -5.42 -8.61 0.00
C THR A 38 -4.88 -7.22 -0.30
N LEU A 39 -4.72 -6.86 -1.57
CA LEU A 39 -4.27 -5.53 -1.96
C LEU A 39 -5.46 -4.75 -2.52
N ILE A 40 -5.73 -3.59 -1.94
CA ILE A 40 -6.85 -2.72 -2.29
C ILE A 40 -6.31 -1.43 -2.90
N ALA A 41 -6.85 -1.03 -4.05
CA ALA A 41 -6.47 0.20 -4.71
C ALA A 41 -7.12 1.41 -4.04
N ASN A 42 -6.31 2.41 -3.71
CA ASN A 42 -6.73 3.76 -3.39
C ASN A 42 -6.28 4.70 -4.50
N VAL A 43 -7.23 5.34 -5.17
CA VAL A 43 -6.96 6.29 -6.26
C VAL A 43 -6.46 7.59 -5.67
N THR A 44 -5.32 8.09 -6.17
CA THR A 44 -4.71 9.35 -5.68
C THR A 44 -4.76 10.49 -6.69
N SER A 45 -4.84 10.19 -7.98
CA SER A 45 -4.93 11.21 -9.04
C SER A 45 -5.36 10.58 -10.36
N GLY A 46 -6.27 11.22 -11.09
CA GLY A 46 -6.93 10.60 -12.24
C GLY A 46 -7.77 9.40 -11.80
N ASP A 47 -8.99 9.25 -12.31
CA ASP A 47 -9.76 8.03 -12.02
C ASP A 47 -10.25 7.45 -13.33
N LEU A 48 -10.48 6.14 -13.32
CA LEU A 48 -11.03 5.41 -14.44
C LEU A 48 -12.55 5.49 -14.41
N SER A 49 -13.16 5.14 -15.53
CA SER A 49 -14.59 4.87 -15.62
C SER A 49 -14.79 3.39 -15.97
N PRO A 50 -15.49 2.60 -15.14
CA PRO A 50 -15.87 2.90 -13.75
C PRO A 50 -14.65 3.12 -12.85
N SER A 51 -14.87 3.80 -11.72
CA SER A 51 -13.82 4.06 -10.71
C SER A 51 -13.23 2.75 -10.20
N VAL A 52 -11.91 2.72 -10.04
CA VAL A 52 -11.17 1.59 -9.45
C VAL A 52 -10.89 1.76 -7.96
N GLN A 53 -11.42 2.82 -7.33
CA GLN A 53 -11.33 3.01 -5.90
C GLN A 53 -11.89 1.80 -5.16
N ASN A 54 -11.12 1.31 -4.18
CA ASN A 54 -11.41 0.13 -3.36
C ASN A 54 -11.49 -1.19 -4.13
N TRP A 55 -11.08 -1.25 -5.40
CA TRP A 55 -10.99 -2.51 -6.12
C TRP A 55 -9.79 -3.31 -5.63
N SER A 56 -9.92 -4.63 -5.65
CA SER A 56 -8.87 -5.54 -5.22
C SER A 56 -7.96 -5.94 -6.37
N VAL A 57 -6.66 -6.09 -6.10
CA VAL A 57 -5.72 -6.72 -7.03
C VAL A 57 -6.05 -8.19 -7.15
N THR A 58 -6.14 -8.66 -8.38
CA THR A 58 -6.34 -10.06 -8.77
C THR A 58 -5.59 -10.36 -10.07
N SER A 59 -5.75 -11.57 -10.60
CA SER A 59 -5.04 -12.06 -11.78
C SER A 59 -5.94 -12.15 -13.01
N TYR A 60 -5.45 -11.64 -14.14
CA TYR A 60 -6.00 -11.91 -15.47
C TYR A 60 -5.13 -12.93 -16.19
N HIS A 61 -5.62 -14.17 -16.33
CA HIS A 61 -4.86 -15.26 -16.92
C HIS A 61 -4.60 -15.04 -18.42
N THR A 62 -3.33 -15.16 -18.82
CA THR A 62 -2.90 -15.04 -20.23
C THR A 62 -2.31 -16.33 -20.79
N GLY A 63 -2.01 -17.29 -19.91
CA GLY A 63 -1.52 -18.61 -20.28
C GLY A 63 -1.29 -19.50 -19.07
N ALA A 64 -0.66 -20.65 -19.30
CA ALA A 64 -0.26 -21.55 -18.22
C ALA A 64 0.79 -20.86 -17.33
N GLY A 65 0.48 -20.74 -16.04
CA GLY A 65 1.36 -20.11 -15.04
C GLY A 65 1.66 -18.63 -15.27
N THR A 66 0.89 -17.95 -16.13
CA THR A 66 1.10 -16.54 -16.47
C THR A 66 -0.20 -15.74 -16.39
N ALA A 67 -0.11 -14.57 -15.75
CA ALA A 67 -1.22 -13.64 -15.62
C ALA A 67 -0.72 -12.20 -15.43
N TYR A 68 -1.52 -11.23 -15.87
CA TYR A 68 -1.34 -9.83 -15.49
C TYR A 68 -1.98 -9.55 -14.14
N ALA A 69 -1.40 -8.63 -13.37
CA ALA A 69 -2.08 -8.04 -12.23
C ALA A 69 -3.14 -7.05 -12.74
N VAL A 70 -4.38 -7.24 -12.30
CA VAL A 70 -5.51 -6.38 -12.65
C VAL A 70 -6.31 -6.01 -11.40
N LEU A 71 -7.10 -4.94 -11.50
CA LEU A 71 -8.05 -4.53 -10.49
C LEU A 71 -9.44 -5.05 -10.87
N GLN A 72 -10.12 -5.62 -9.89
CA GLN A 72 -11.51 -6.06 -10.02
C GLN A 72 -12.27 -5.82 -8.72
N ALA A 73 -13.54 -5.43 -8.85
CA ALA A 73 -14.46 -5.34 -7.73
C ALA A 73 -14.73 -6.74 -7.14
N ASP A 74 -14.75 -6.84 -5.80
CA ASP A 74 -15.21 -7.99 -5.03
C ASP A 74 -14.57 -9.35 -5.37
N THR A 75 -13.39 -9.36 -5.99
CA THR A 75 -12.68 -10.60 -6.37
C THR A 75 -11.25 -10.57 -5.82
N PRO A 76 -11.08 -10.46 -4.49
CA PRO A 76 -9.78 -10.28 -3.90
C PRO A 76 -8.95 -11.56 -4.00
N ARG A 77 -7.69 -11.39 -4.37
CA ARG A 77 -6.68 -12.44 -4.27
C ARG A 77 -5.92 -12.33 -2.95
N ILE A 78 -5.69 -13.46 -2.30
CA ILE A 78 -4.90 -13.56 -1.07
C ILE A 78 -3.41 -13.59 -1.41
N PHE A 79 -2.67 -12.71 -0.75
CA PHE A 79 -1.23 -12.58 -0.85
C PHE A 79 -0.57 -12.77 0.52
N TYR A 80 0.72 -13.07 0.51
CA TYR A 80 1.59 -13.06 1.67
C TYR A 80 2.98 -12.58 1.30
N ALA A 81 3.63 -11.87 2.23
CA ALA A 81 5.04 -11.55 2.10
C ALA A 81 5.87 -12.78 2.47
N ASN A 82 6.90 -13.08 1.69
CA ASN A 82 7.75 -14.25 1.87
C ASN A 82 9.23 -13.85 1.88
N GLY A 83 9.94 -14.32 2.90
CA GLY A 83 11.38 -14.07 3.06
C GLY A 83 11.84 -14.39 4.48
N THR A 84 13.14 -14.65 4.65
CA THR A 84 13.74 -14.77 5.98
C THR A 84 13.81 -13.40 6.67
N ALA A 85 14.03 -13.36 7.98
CA ALA A 85 14.24 -12.10 8.71
C ALA A 85 15.37 -11.24 8.08
N GLN A 86 16.41 -11.89 7.56
CA GLN A 86 17.50 -11.21 6.85
C GLN A 86 17.04 -10.64 5.51
N ASP A 87 16.34 -11.43 4.69
CA ASP A 87 15.82 -10.94 3.40
C ASP A 87 14.94 -9.71 3.61
N LEU A 88 14.06 -9.76 4.61
CA LEU A 88 13.11 -8.69 4.89
C LEU A 88 13.79 -7.45 5.47
N ALA A 89 14.85 -7.61 6.26
CA ALA A 89 15.64 -6.49 6.80
C ALA A 89 16.39 -5.71 5.70
N PHE A 90 16.71 -6.36 4.57
CA PHE A 90 17.41 -5.74 3.44
C PHE A 90 16.50 -5.50 2.23
N ASN A 91 15.18 -5.48 2.42
CA ASN A 91 14.20 -5.33 1.33
C ASN A 91 14.44 -6.31 0.16
N GLY A 92 14.79 -7.55 0.49
CA GLY A 92 14.97 -8.68 -0.44
C GLY A 92 13.78 -9.66 -0.44
N GLY A 93 12.71 -9.33 0.27
CA GLY A 93 11.48 -10.14 0.30
C GLY A 93 10.76 -10.23 -1.04
N THR A 94 9.77 -11.11 -1.09
CA THR A 94 8.90 -11.33 -2.25
C THR A 94 7.44 -11.33 -1.80
N VAL A 95 6.50 -11.15 -2.73
CA VAL A 95 5.07 -11.32 -2.45
C VAL A 95 4.51 -12.44 -3.30
N LEU A 96 3.93 -13.42 -2.62
CA LEU A 96 3.41 -14.66 -3.18
C LEU A 96 1.90 -14.75 -2.93
N SER A 97 1.24 -15.67 -3.61
CA SER A 97 -0.18 -15.96 -3.53
C SER A 97 -0.42 -17.46 -3.70
N ASP A 98 -1.30 -18.00 -2.87
CA ASP A 98 -1.66 -19.42 -2.90
C ASP A 98 -2.77 -19.74 -3.92
N GLU A 99 -3.28 -18.72 -4.61
CA GLU A 99 -4.37 -18.89 -5.57
C GLU A 99 -3.81 -19.24 -6.95
N GLY A 100 -4.20 -20.39 -7.49
CA GLY A 100 -3.73 -20.84 -8.79
C GLY A 100 -3.96 -22.32 -9.02
N THR A 101 -3.78 -22.77 -10.26
CA THR A 101 -3.82 -24.19 -10.62
C THR A 101 -2.62 -24.50 -11.52
N PRO A 102 -1.77 -25.48 -11.16
CA PRO A 102 -1.84 -26.36 -9.98
C PRO A 102 -1.35 -25.70 -8.68
N ALA A 103 -2.01 -25.98 -7.55
CA ALA A 103 -1.71 -25.40 -6.23
C ALA A 103 -0.32 -25.75 -5.64
N THR A 104 0.51 -26.48 -6.38
CA THR A 104 1.85 -26.92 -5.96
C THR A 104 2.91 -25.85 -6.17
N ILE A 105 2.64 -24.86 -7.02
CA ILE A 105 3.56 -23.75 -7.30
C ILE A 105 2.82 -22.47 -6.92
N PRO A 106 3.34 -21.66 -5.97
CA PRO A 106 2.71 -20.39 -5.65
C PRO A 106 2.82 -19.46 -6.84
N ALA A 107 1.77 -18.65 -7.03
CA ALA A 107 1.86 -17.50 -7.91
C ALA A 107 2.57 -16.36 -7.17
N ALA A 108 3.23 -15.48 -7.91
CA ALA A 108 4.09 -14.46 -7.33
C ALA A 108 3.98 -13.15 -8.09
N ILE A 109 4.12 -12.05 -7.37
CA ILE A 109 4.26 -10.74 -8.00
C ILE A 109 5.60 -10.69 -8.73
N VAL A 110 5.53 -10.46 -10.04
CA VAL A 110 6.68 -10.27 -10.92
C VAL A 110 6.59 -8.86 -11.51
N LEU A 111 7.62 -8.07 -11.28
CA LEU A 111 7.78 -6.75 -11.90
C LEU A 111 8.32 -6.92 -13.32
N GLY A 112 7.77 -6.20 -14.29
CA GLY A 112 8.44 -6.01 -15.59
C GLY A 112 9.81 -5.36 -15.37
N GLY A 113 10.88 -5.98 -15.87
CA GLY A 113 12.25 -5.49 -15.68
C GLY A 113 12.56 -4.25 -16.51
N GLY A 114 13.68 -3.59 -16.20
CA GLY A 114 14.15 -2.37 -16.90
C GLY A 114 14.37 -2.50 -18.42
N ASP A 115 14.39 -3.73 -18.96
CA ASP A 115 14.50 -4.03 -20.39
C ASP A 115 13.20 -4.60 -21.01
N SER A 116 12.16 -4.91 -20.23
CA SER A 116 10.88 -5.39 -20.80
C SER A 116 10.09 -4.23 -21.36
N VAL A 117 9.49 -4.37 -22.55
CA VAL A 117 8.73 -3.30 -23.22
C VAL A 117 7.54 -2.80 -22.39
N THR A 118 7.06 -3.55 -21.39
CA THR A 118 5.86 -3.23 -20.61
C THR A 118 6.17 -2.87 -19.15
N ASP A 119 5.49 -1.85 -18.64
CA ASP A 119 5.48 -1.45 -17.22
C ASP A 119 4.53 -2.29 -16.36
N SER A 120 3.94 -3.33 -16.96
CA SER A 120 2.93 -4.19 -16.35
C SER A 120 3.49 -4.99 -15.18
N ILE A 121 2.71 -5.10 -14.11
CA ILE A 121 2.92 -6.09 -13.05
C ILE A 121 2.24 -7.39 -13.44
N SER A 122 2.91 -8.51 -13.20
CA SER A 122 2.37 -9.85 -13.45
C SER A 122 2.22 -10.64 -12.16
N ILE A 123 1.32 -11.62 -12.20
CA ILE A 123 1.11 -12.62 -11.15
C ILE A 123 1.39 -13.99 -11.80
N ASN A 124 2.64 -14.45 -11.71
CA ASN A 124 3.11 -15.63 -12.43
C ASN A 124 3.57 -16.71 -11.47
N ASP A 125 3.53 -17.97 -11.91
CA ASP A 125 4.04 -19.09 -11.13
C ASP A 125 5.53 -18.91 -10.84
N GLY A 126 5.92 -19.09 -9.57
CA GLY A 126 7.33 -19.11 -9.16
C GLY A 126 7.64 -18.29 -7.92
N LYS A 127 8.85 -17.71 -7.89
CA LYS A 127 9.42 -17.08 -6.69
C LYS A 127 9.12 -15.57 -6.57
N GLY A 128 8.68 -14.92 -7.64
CA GLY A 128 8.46 -13.48 -7.67
C GLY A 128 9.74 -12.66 -7.79
N THR A 129 9.55 -11.35 -7.90
CA THR A 129 10.66 -10.37 -7.92
C THR A 129 11.05 -10.00 -6.49
N ALA A 130 12.35 -10.07 -6.20
CA ALA A 130 12.90 -9.63 -4.92
C ALA A 130 12.74 -8.12 -4.73
N GLY A 131 12.54 -7.71 -3.49
CA GLY A 131 12.27 -6.31 -3.11
C GLY A 131 10.86 -5.85 -3.41
N VAL A 132 9.92 -6.79 -3.43
CA VAL A 132 8.48 -6.50 -3.41
C VAL A 132 7.94 -6.87 -2.04
N GLY A 133 7.11 -6.01 -1.44
CA GLY A 133 6.64 -6.24 -0.08
C GLY A 133 5.63 -5.22 0.41
N ILE A 134 5.32 -5.30 1.70
CA ILE A 134 4.60 -4.26 2.44
C ILE A 134 5.62 -3.47 3.26
N THR A 135 5.47 -2.14 3.35
CA THR A 135 6.32 -1.26 4.17
C THR A 135 6.44 -1.76 5.61
N ARG A 136 7.60 -1.51 6.23
CA ARG A 136 8.00 -2.07 7.53
C ARG A 136 8.71 -1.02 8.36
N GLY A 137 8.81 -1.27 9.66
CA GLY A 137 9.55 -0.40 10.57
C GLY A 137 8.69 0.79 11.02
N PRO A 138 9.27 1.99 11.20
CA PRO A 138 8.54 3.14 11.75
C PRO A 138 7.58 3.78 10.75
N ASP A 139 7.45 3.24 9.53
CA ASP A 139 6.53 3.75 8.52
C ASP A 139 5.09 3.72 9.05
N PRO A 140 4.46 4.88 9.22
CA PRO A 140 3.16 4.95 9.88
C PRO A 140 2.01 4.44 8.99
N ILE A 141 2.28 4.22 7.71
CA ILE A 141 1.31 3.74 6.72
C ILE A 141 1.86 2.48 6.04
N ALA A 142 1.09 1.40 6.12
CA ALA A 142 1.36 0.16 5.42
C ALA A 142 0.94 0.33 3.96
N ILE A 143 1.90 0.25 3.04
CA ILE A 143 1.64 0.24 1.61
C ILE A 143 2.39 -0.91 0.98
N PHE A 144 1.86 -1.42 -0.13
CA PHE A 144 2.61 -2.28 -1.00
C PHE A 144 3.68 -1.48 -1.74
N TYR A 145 4.89 -2.01 -1.81
CA TYR A 145 6.03 -1.40 -2.47
C TYR A 145 6.70 -2.39 -3.41
N ALA A 146 7.43 -1.83 -4.38
CA ALA A 146 8.28 -2.55 -5.31
C ALA A 146 9.65 -1.87 -5.38
N ALA A 147 10.73 -2.67 -5.45
CA ALA A 147 12.08 -2.18 -5.60
C ALA A 147 12.18 -1.30 -6.86
N GLY A 148 12.79 -0.12 -6.71
CA GLY A 148 12.73 0.96 -7.70
C GLY A 148 11.75 2.08 -7.36
N GLY A 149 10.90 1.91 -6.34
CA GLY A 149 10.21 3.00 -5.62
C GLY A 149 9.27 3.88 -6.46
N ALA A 150 8.97 3.49 -7.69
CA ALA A 150 8.33 4.40 -8.63
C ALA A 150 6.84 4.64 -8.30
N GLY A 151 6.17 3.71 -7.61
CA GLY A 151 4.73 3.72 -7.34
C GLY A 151 3.93 2.96 -8.40
N PHE A 152 2.60 3.07 -8.37
CA PHE A 152 1.70 2.32 -9.24
C PHE A 152 0.66 3.21 -9.91
N TYR A 153 0.25 2.81 -11.10
CA TYR A 153 -0.93 3.35 -11.78
C TYR A 153 -1.78 2.22 -12.37
N ALA A 154 -3.03 2.55 -12.68
CA ALA A 154 -3.99 1.65 -13.29
C ALA A 154 -4.45 2.20 -14.64
N CYS A 155 -4.47 1.36 -15.67
CA CYS A 155 -4.97 1.68 -17.02
C CYS A 155 -5.97 0.63 -17.48
N GLU A 156 -6.92 1.03 -18.33
CA GLU A 156 -7.67 0.05 -19.11
C GLU A 156 -6.81 -0.49 -20.24
N GLU A 157 -6.55 -1.79 -20.21
CA GLU A 157 -5.77 -2.51 -21.21
C GLU A 157 -6.63 -3.58 -21.87
N THR A 158 -6.39 -3.85 -23.15
CA THR A 158 -7.06 -4.93 -23.88
C THR A 158 -6.16 -6.15 -23.93
N PHE A 159 -6.53 -7.19 -23.20
CA PHE A 159 -5.92 -8.51 -23.29
C PHE A 159 -6.82 -9.44 -24.10
N ALA A 160 -6.30 -10.57 -24.57
CA ALA A 160 -7.16 -11.63 -25.09
C ALA A 160 -7.68 -12.45 -23.89
N PRO A 161 -9.01 -12.66 -23.73
CA PRO A 161 -10.12 -12.36 -24.66
C PRO A 161 -10.85 -11.00 -24.47
N GLY A 162 -10.47 -10.15 -23.52
CA GLY A 162 -11.16 -8.87 -23.29
C GLY A 162 -10.38 -7.84 -22.46
N ALA A 163 -10.98 -6.67 -22.28
CA ALA A 163 -10.38 -5.57 -21.54
C ALA A 163 -10.36 -5.80 -20.02
N ALA A 164 -9.36 -5.27 -19.34
CA ALA A 164 -9.23 -5.26 -17.89
C ALA A 164 -8.50 -4.00 -17.41
N LYS A 165 -8.67 -3.64 -16.13
CA LYS A 165 -7.93 -2.52 -15.51
C LYS A 165 -6.60 -3.04 -14.97
N SER A 166 -5.51 -2.92 -15.71
CA SER A 166 -4.20 -3.46 -15.35
C SER A 166 -3.46 -2.58 -14.36
N VAL A 167 -2.69 -3.19 -13.45
CA VAL A 167 -1.77 -2.50 -12.54
C VAL A 167 -0.38 -2.42 -13.16
N MET A 168 0.18 -1.22 -13.19
CA MET A 168 1.48 -0.92 -13.80
C MET A 168 2.39 -0.17 -12.83
N LEU A 169 3.71 -0.23 -13.08
CA LEU A 169 4.75 0.47 -12.35
C LEU A 169 5.14 1.76 -13.07
N PHE A 170 5.47 2.81 -12.32
CA PHE A 170 5.98 4.05 -12.90
C PHE A 170 7.42 3.99 -13.49
N GLN A 171 8.05 2.81 -13.60
CA GLN A 171 9.49 2.71 -13.92
C GLN A 171 9.94 3.40 -15.22
N LYS A 172 9.05 3.62 -16.19
CA LYS A 172 9.34 4.36 -17.44
C LYS A 172 8.57 5.66 -17.63
N HIS A 173 7.60 5.92 -16.76
CA HIS A 173 6.69 7.03 -16.87
C HIS A 173 6.82 7.90 -15.63
N ASP A 174 7.48 9.05 -15.76
CA ASP A 174 7.52 10.07 -14.70
C ASP A 174 6.12 10.65 -14.40
N VAL A 175 5.18 10.45 -15.33
CA VAL A 175 3.79 10.90 -15.27
C VAL A 175 2.83 9.81 -15.75
N THR A 176 1.72 9.66 -15.07
CA THR A 176 0.64 8.75 -15.43
C THR A 176 0.11 9.06 -16.83
N PRO A 177 0.01 8.05 -17.73
CA PRO A 177 -0.54 8.26 -19.06
C PRO A 177 -1.98 8.80 -19.03
N ALA A 178 -2.35 9.54 -20.07
CA ALA A 178 -3.70 10.08 -20.19
C ALA A 178 -4.74 8.95 -20.24
N GLY A 179 -5.79 9.06 -19.42
CA GLY A 179 -6.82 8.02 -19.29
C GLY A 179 -6.47 6.92 -18.28
N CYS A 180 -5.37 7.06 -17.54
CA CYS A 180 -4.98 6.19 -16.44
C CYS A 180 -5.14 6.90 -15.08
N ALA A 181 -5.05 6.12 -14.00
CA ALA A 181 -5.24 6.57 -12.62
C ALA A 181 -4.04 6.21 -11.74
N ASP A 182 -3.50 7.15 -10.98
CA ASP A 182 -2.51 6.90 -9.95
C ASP A 182 -3.18 6.11 -8.83
N VAL A 183 -2.52 5.04 -8.37
CA VAL A 183 -3.04 4.22 -7.29
C VAL A 183 -1.98 3.92 -6.25
N VAL A 184 -2.38 3.96 -5.00
CA VAL A 184 -1.65 3.34 -3.89
C VAL A 184 -2.31 2.01 -3.58
N LEU A 185 -1.50 0.96 -3.49
CA LEU A 185 -1.97 -0.38 -3.15
C LEU A 185 -1.81 -0.60 -1.65
N LEU A 186 -2.93 -0.78 -0.96
CA LEU A 186 -3.01 -0.86 0.49
C LEU A 186 -3.32 -2.29 0.93
N PRO A 187 -2.57 -2.85 1.89
CA PRO A 187 -2.83 -4.19 2.40
C PRO A 187 -4.04 -4.18 3.34
N GLN A 188 -5.09 -4.94 2.99
CA GLN A 188 -6.19 -5.27 3.89
C GLN A 188 -5.96 -6.66 4.47
N CYS A 189 -6.07 -6.82 5.79
CA CYS A 189 -5.86 -8.10 6.44
C CYS A 189 -6.88 -9.13 5.95
N SER A 190 -6.41 -10.34 5.70
CA SER A 190 -7.26 -11.45 5.29
C SER A 190 -6.93 -12.71 6.09
N ALA A 191 -7.92 -13.61 6.18
CA ALA A 191 -7.62 -14.98 6.54
C ALA A 191 -6.74 -15.61 5.45
N GLY A 192 -5.76 -16.42 5.88
CA GLY A 192 -4.95 -17.18 4.94
C GLY A 192 -5.77 -18.24 4.19
N SER A 193 -5.22 -18.75 3.10
CA SER A 193 -5.80 -19.84 2.30
C SER A 193 -5.88 -21.18 3.04
N GLY A 194 -5.23 -21.29 4.21
CA GLY A 194 -4.97 -22.54 4.92
C GLY A 194 -3.72 -23.27 4.46
N ALA A 195 -3.02 -22.76 3.44
CA ALA A 195 -1.72 -23.28 3.03
C ALA A 195 -0.64 -22.97 4.08
N VAL A 196 0.38 -23.84 4.14
CA VAL A 196 1.56 -23.64 5.00
C VAL A 196 2.70 -23.11 4.13
N HIS A 197 3.21 -21.94 4.48
CA HIS A 197 4.30 -21.29 3.75
C HIS A 197 5.64 -21.57 4.44
N ALA A 198 6.73 -21.59 3.67
CA ALA A 198 8.05 -21.87 4.22
C ALA A 198 8.58 -20.72 5.09
N ASN A 199 8.44 -19.48 4.61
CA ASN A 199 8.89 -18.28 5.31
C ASN A 199 7.84 -17.15 5.23
N PRO A 200 6.60 -17.37 5.72
CA PRO A 200 5.60 -16.32 5.75
C PRO A 200 6.08 -15.21 6.67
N ALA A 201 5.85 -13.97 6.26
CA ALA A 201 6.21 -12.80 7.04
C ALA A 201 4.96 -12.06 7.50
N LEU A 202 4.91 -11.81 8.81
CA LEU A 202 3.92 -10.92 9.39
C LEU A 202 4.06 -9.53 8.77
N SER A 203 2.99 -9.02 8.18
CA SER A 203 2.93 -7.74 7.47
C SER A 203 1.90 -6.82 8.13
N GLY A 204 2.19 -5.52 8.16
CA GLY A 204 1.21 -4.51 8.56
C GLY A 204 0.05 -4.48 7.57
N CYS A 205 -1.18 -4.43 8.07
CA CYS A 205 -2.37 -4.36 7.23
C CYS A 205 -3.52 -3.66 7.96
N TYR A 206 -4.55 -3.28 7.22
CA TYR A 206 -5.73 -2.62 7.76
C TYR A 206 -6.89 -3.60 7.89
N ALA A 207 -7.74 -3.41 8.91
CA ALA A 207 -8.95 -4.22 9.08
C ALA A 207 -9.97 -3.94 7.95
N ASP A 208 -10.09 -2.68 7.54
CA ASP A 208 -10.97 -2.22 6.46
C ASP A 208 -10.33 -1.01 5.78
N VAL A 209 -9.84 -1.21 4.56
CA VAL A 209 -9.22 -0.12 3.77
C VAL A 209 -10.28 0.86 3.30
N ALA A 210 -11.48 0.40 2.92
CA ALA A 210 -12.53 1.25 2.39
C ALA A 210 -13.16 2.16 3.44
N GLY A 211 -13.08 1.78 4.72
CA GLY A 211 -13.54 2.58 5.86
C GLY A 211 -12.59 3.71 6.28
N ILE A 212 -11.39 3.82 5.70
CA ILE A 212 -10.40 4.85 6.02
C ILE A 212 -10.47 5.98 4.99
N ASP A 213 -10.51 7.23 5.45
CA ASP A 213 -10.36 8.40 4.58
C ASP A 213 -8.88 8.66 4.27
N TRP A 214 -8.45 8.12 3.13
CA TRP A 214 -7.06 8.20 2.66
C TRP A 214 -6.64 9.58 2.17
N SER A 215 -7.59 10.47 1.88
CA SER A 215 -7.29 11.84 1.43
C SER A 215 -6.55 12.66 2.49
N MET A 216 -6.67 12.27 3.76
CA MET A 216 -5.94 12.89 4.87
C MET A 216 -4.43 12.55 4.88
N TYR A 217 -4.00 11.51 4.15
CA TYR A 217 -2.65 10.96 4.23
C TYR A 217 -1.87 11.05 2.91
N TYR A 218 -2.59 11.10 1.79
CA TYR A 218 -2.02 11.27 0.46
C TYR A 218 -2.57 12.58 -0.13
N SER A 219 -2.11 13.71 0.41
CA SER A 219 -2.39 15.01 -0.21
C SER A 219 -1.56 15.13 -1.49
N SER A 220 -2.25 15.38 -2.60
CA SER A 220 -1.71 15.72 -3.92
C SER A 220 -0.73 16.90 -3.89
#